data_AF-A0A246RWQ9-F1
#
_entry.id   AF-A0A246RWQ9-F1
#
_cell.length_a   1.000
_cell.length_b   1.000
_cell.length_c   1.000
_cell.angle_alpha   90.00
_cell.angle_beta   90.00
_cell.angle_gamma   90.00
#
_symmetry.space_group_name_H-M   'P 1'
#
loop_
_entity.id
_entity.type
_entity.pdbx_description
1 polymer ?
#
loop_
_entity_poly.entity_id
_entity_poly.type
_entity_poly.pdbx_seq_one_letter_code
_entity_poly.pdbx_strand_id
1 'polypeptide(L)'
;MLRRLMIGAALVGTLFAATGAHAEQFVSVGDYEIHYSAVNSSFLTPEVAQANNLQRSANRGLVNVSVRERQDDGTTRPVNASVQGHVSGLTGTQESLSFRTVHDGDATYHLAPFTLRDDENMRFELSVRYDRNAAPEPVNFIQRFYIDR
;
A
#
# COMPACT_ATOMS: atom_id res chain seq x y z
N MET A 1 17.65 -57.00 -35.32
CA MET A 1 16.42 -56.62 -34.58
C MET A 1 16.81 -55.43 -33.70
N LEU A 2 16.59 -54.18 -34.07
CA LEU A 2 15.35 -53.38 -34.20
C LEU A 2 15.33 -52.31 -33.09
N ARG A 3 15.63 -51.07 -33.51
CA ARG A 3 15.22 -49.75 -33.00
C ARG A 3 14.57 -49.67 -31.60
N ARG A 4 15.04 -48.71 -30.80
CA ARG A 4 14.19 -47.59 -30.35
C ARG A 4 14.99 -46.40 -29.84
N LEU A 5 14.46 -45.24 -30.20
CA LEU A 5 14.94 -43.87 -30.06
C LEU A 5 14.40 -43.26 -28.74
N MET A 6 15.09 -42.26 -28.19
CA MET A 6 14.54 -40.94 -27.74
C MET A 6 15.23 -40.42 -26.46
N ILE A 7 16.05 -39.36 -26.60
CA ILE A 7 15.79 -37.94 -26.27
C ILE A 7 15.91 -37.65 -24.77
N GLY A 8 16.82 -36.74 -24.42
CA GLY A 8 16.67 -35.94 -23.19
C GLY A 8 17.98 -35.43 -22.64
N ALA A 9 18.37 -34.20 -23.01
CA ALA A 9 19.04 -33.23 -22.12
C ALA A 9 19.49 -32.00 -22.93
N ALA A 10 18.65 -30.97 -22.97
CA ALA A 10 19.11 -29.61 -23.19
C ALA A 10 18.38 -28.72 -22.18
N LEU A 11 19.03 -28.59 -21.02
CA LEU A 11 18.70 -27.71 -19.92
C LEU A 11 18.88 -26.26 -20.41
N VAL A 12 17.79 -25.57 -20.78
CA VAL A 12 17.82 -24.12 -21.02
C VAL A 12 16.94 -23.49 -19.96
N GLY A 13 17.59 -22.85 -18.99
CA GLY A 13 16.98 -22.25 -17.83
C GLY A 13 15.98 -21.16 -18.21
N THR A 14 14.73 -21.39 -17.83
CA THR A 14 13.74 -20.32 -17.74
C THR A 14 14.15 -19.43 -16.57
N LEU A 15 14.73 -18.26 -16.86
CA LEU A 15 14.86 -17.18 -15.88
C LEU A 15 13.44 -16.85 -15.39
N PHE A 16 13.17 -17.16 -14.12
CA PHE A 16 12.01 -16.63 -13.43
C PHE A 16 12.14 -15.10 -13.41
N ALA A 17 11.26 -14.42 -14.14
CA ALA A 17 11.00 -13.01 -13.89
C ALA A 17 10.39 -12.92 -12.49
N ALA A 18 11.19 -12.51 -11.50
CA ALA A 18 10.69 -12.10 -10.21
C ALA A 18 9.92 -10.80 -10.43
N THR A 19 8.61 -10.91 -10.70
CA THR A 19 7.71 -9.78 -10.61
C THR A 19 7.76 -9.29 -9.17
N GLY A 20 8.33 -8.11 -8.94
CA GLY A 20 8.39 -7.50 -7.62
C GLY A 20 6.99 -7.33 -7.06
N ALA A 21 6.59 -8.23 -6.17
CA ALA A 21 5.44 -8.01 -5.33
C ALA A 21 5.78 -6.82 -4.43
N HIS A 22 4.98 -5.76 -4.48
CA HIS A 22 4.98 -4.74 -3.44
C HIS A 22 4.60 -5.45 -2.15
N ALA A 23 5.59 -5.79 -1.31
CA ALA A 23 5.34 -6.41 -0.02
C ALA A 23 4.43 -5.47 0.78
N GLU A 24 3.29 -5.97 1.23
CA GLU A 24 2.39 -5.26 2.15
C GLU A 24 3.20 -4.88 3.40
N GLN A 25 3.24 -3.59 3.73
CA GLN A 25 4.04 -3.08 4.84
C GLN A 25 3.11 -2.80 6.03
N PHE A 26 3.53 -3.21 7.23
CA PHE A 26 2.79 -2.89 8.45
C PHE A 26 3.71 -2.63 9.65
N VAL A 27 3.17 -1.91 10.63
CA VAL A 27 3.74 -1.77 11.97
C VAL A 27 2.84 -2.51 12.97
N SER A 28 3.44 -3.30 13.87
CA SER A 28 2.70 -3.95 14.95
C SER A 28 2.81 -3.16 16.24
N VAL A 29 1.68 -2.96 16.93
CA VAL A 29 1.60 -2.34 18.25
C VAL A 29 0.66 -3.16 19.14
N GLY A 30 1.22 -3.96 20.04
CA GLY A 30 0.44 -4.94 20.80
C GLY A 30 -0.27 -5.91 19.85
N ASP A 31 -1.58 -6.02 19.99
CA ASP A 31 -2.44 -6.85 19.14
C ASP A 31 -2.88 -6.16 17.84
N TYR A 32 -2.47 -4.91 17.63
CA TYR A 32 -2.83 -4.14 16.43
C TYR A 32 -1.76 -4.24 15.34
N GLU A 33 -2.21 -4.32 14.10
CA GLU A 33 -1.40 -4.19 12.89
C GLU A 33 -1.88 -2.98 12.10
N ILE A 34 -0.96 -2.04 11.86
CA ILE A 34 -1.21 -0.85 11.05
C ILE A 34 -0.58 -1.09 9.68
N HIS A 35 -1.40 -1.49 8.72
CA HIS A 35 -1.00 -1.73 7.33
C HIS A 35 -1.02 -0.41 6.56
N TYR A 36 0.04 -0.16 5.79
CA TYR A 36 0.15 1.05 4.98
C TYR A 36 0.73 0.74 3.61
N SER A 37 0.30 1.51 2.62
CA SER A 37 0.83 1.46 1.26
C SER A 37 0.61 2.79 0.57
N ALA A 38 1.39 3.06 -0.46
CA ALA A 38 1.13 4.16 -1.37
C ALA A 38 1.28 3.69 -2.82
N VAL A 39 0.37 4.12 -3.69
CA VAL A 39 0.29 3.67 -5.09
C VAL A 39 -0.02 4.82 -6.02
N ASN A 40 0.29 4.68 -7.31
CA ASN A 40 -0.24 5.58 -8.34
C ASN A 40 -1.75 5.34 -8.48
N SER A 41 -2.55 6.41 -8.46
CA SER A 41 -4.00 6.33 -8.59
C SER A 41 -4.47 5.83 -9.96
N SER A 42 -3.60 5.86 -10.99
CA SER A 42 -3.88 5.26 -12.30
C SER A 42 -4.14 3.75 -12.21
N PHE A 43 -3.52 3.07 -11.24
CA PHE A 43 -3.66 1.63 -11.00
C PHE A 43 -4.95 1.23 -10.31
N LEU A 44 -5.71 2.19 -9.77
CA LEU A 44 -7.05 1.91 -9.26
C LEU A 44 -7.94 1.43 -10.41
N THR A 45 -8.82 0.46 -10.15
CA THR A 45 -9.84 0.11 -11.14
C THR A 45 -10.85 1.26 -11.26
N PRO A 46 -11.54 1.41 -12.41
CA PRO A 46 -12.60 2.41 -12.57
C PRO A 46 -13.66 2.34 -11.47
N GLU A 47 -14.02 1.12 -11.05
CA GLU A 47 -15.09 0.85 -10.08
C GLU A 47 -14.68 1.32 -8.69
N VAL A 48 -13.47 0.97 -8.22
CA VAL A 48 -12.93 1.42 -6.93
C VAL A 48 -12.82 2.94 -6.89
N ALA A 49 -12.35 3.53 -7.99
CA ALA A 49 -12.21 4.97 -8.08
C ALA A 49 -13.58 5.67 -8.05
N GLN A 50 -14.55 5.19 -8.82
CA GLN A 50 -15.89 5.77 -8.89
C GLN A 50 -16.65 5.60 -7.57
N ALA A 51 -16.67 4.40 -6.99
CA ALA A 51 -17.35 4.12 -5.74
C ALA A 51 -16.88 5.02 -4.59
N ASN A 52 -15.61 5.43 -4.66
CA ASN A 52 -14.98 6.25 -3.65
C ASN A 52 -14.76 7.70 -4.08
N ASN A 53 -15.24 8.18 -5.23
CA ASN A 53 -14.94 9.52 -5.74
C ASN A 53 -13.43 9.86 -5.75
N LEU A 54 -12.60 8.93 -6.21
CA LEU A 54 -11.16 9.12 -6.46
C LEU A 54 -10.93 9.49 -7.92
N GLN A 55 -10.07 10.47 -8.14
CA GLN A 55 -9.58 10.77 -9.48
C GLN A 55 -8.43 9.82 -9.82
N ARG A 56 -8.58 9.06 -10.90
CA ARG A 56 -7.48 8.28 -11.50
C ARG A 56 -6.63 9.22 -12.34
N SER A 57 -5.34 9.33 -12.02
CA SER A 57 -4.39 10.13 -12.78
C SER A 57 -2.96 9.68 -12.57
N ALA A 58 -2.15 9.70 -13.63
CA ALA A 58 -0.73 9.33 -13.58
C ALA A 58 0.09 10.24 -12.64
N ASN A 59 -0.36 11.47 -12.40
CA ASN A 59 0.29 12.45 -11.50
C ASN A 59 -0.29 12.49 -10.08
N ARG A 60 -1.18 11.55 -9.74
CA ARG A 60 -1.80 11.47 -8.42
C ARG A 60 -1.43 10.14 -7.78
N GLY A 61 -0.94 10.21 -6.55
CA GLY A 61 -0.79 9.05 -5.70
C GLY A 61 -1.96 8.91 -4.74
N LEU A 62 -2.09 7.72 -4.17
CA LEU A 62 -3.03 7.41 -3.10
C LEU A 62 -2.25 6.70 -1.99
N VAL A 63 -2.26 7.27 -0.78
CA VAL A 63 -1.82 6.54 0.42
C VAL A 63 -3.03 5.87 1.05
N ASN A 64 -2.85 4.62 1.44
CA ASN A 64 -3.82 3.79 2.13
C ASN A 64 -3.26 3.39 3.50
N VAL A 65 -4.06 3.56 4.54
CA VAL A 65 -3.79 3.03 5.88
C VAL A 65 -5.00 2.22 6.33
N SER A 66 -4.77 1.01 6.84
CA SER A 66 -5.81 0.22 7.51
C SER A 66 -5.26 -0.32 8.83
N VAL A 67 -6.13 -0.44 9.82
CA VAL A 67 -5.77 -0.97 11.12
C VAL A 67 -6.59 -2.22 11.38
N ARG A 68 -5.91 -3.28 11.79
CA ARG A 68 -6.52 -4.55 12.16
C ARG A 68 -6.08 -4.94 13.56
N GLU A 69 -6.98 -5.55 14.32
CA GLU A 69 -6.70 -6.12 15.63
C GLU A 69 -6.71 -7.63 15.52
N ARG A 70 -5.61 -8.27 15.90
CA ARG A 70 -5.51 -9.73 16.02
C ARG A 70 -6.34 -10.20 17.21
N GLN A 71 -7.18 -11.18 16.97
CA GLN A 71 -8.01 -11.80 17.99
C GLN A 71 -7.31 -13.07 18.51
N ASP A 72 -7.72 -13.54 19.69
CA ASP A 72 -7.16 -14.74 20.33
C ASP A 72 -7.33 -16.02 19.48
N ASP A 73 -8.35 -16.07 18.63
CA ASP A 73 -8.64 -17.19 17.72
C ASP A 73 -7.79 -17.16 16.43
N GLY A 74 -6.89 -16.17 16.30
CA GLY A 74 -6.02 -15.98 15.14
C GLY A 74 -6.67 -15.21 13.99
N THR A 75 -7.94 -14.80 14.11
CA THR A 75 -8.59 -13.92 13.13
C THR A 75 -8.17 -12.46 13.31
N THR A 76 -8.53 -11.61 12.35
CA THR A 76 -8.29 -10.16 12.43
C THR A 76 -9.59 -9.38 12.28
N ARG A 77 -9.76 -8.33 13.09
CA ARG A 77 -10.92 -7.44 13.04
C ARG A 77 -10.51 -6.04 12.58
N PRO A 78 -11.24 -5.39 11.66
CA PRO A 78 -10.98 -4.00 11.29
C PRO A 78 -11.16 -3.08 12.51
N VAL A 79 -10.26 -2.11 12.65
CA VAL A 79 -10.31 -1.10 13.72
C VAL A 79 -10.56 0.26 13.10
N ASN A 80 -11.50 1.01 13.70
CA ASN A 80 -11.75 2.39 13.30
C ASN A 80 -10.64 3.28 13.86
N ALA A 81 -9.74 3.72 13.00
CA ALA A 81 -8.64 4.60 13.35
C ALA A 81 -8.86 6.04 12.87
N SER A 82 -8.09 6.96 13.44
CA SER A 82 -7.95 8.32 12.94
C SER A 82 -6.52 8.52 12.47
N VAL A 83 -6.35 8.86 11.20
CA VAL A 83 -5.05 9.05 10.57
C VAL A 83 -4.85 10.52 10.23
N GLN A 84 -3.71 11.06 10.62
CA GLN A 84 -3.24 12.39 10.24
C GLN A 84 -1.83 12.27 9.71
N GLY A 85 -1.40 13.19 8.87
CA GLY A 85 -0.04 13.16 8.39
C GLY A 85 0.20 14.09 7.22
N HIS A 86 1.42 14.01 6.71
CA HIS A 86 1.88 14.77 5.57
C HIS A 86 2.83 13.93 4.74
N VAL A 87 3.02 14.37 3.50
CA VAL A 87 4.01 13.82 2.60
C VAL A 87 4.95 14.92 2.15
N SER A 88 6.24 14.61 2.02
CA SER A 88 7.25 15.53 1.52
C SER A 88 8.09 14.88 0.44
N GLY A 89 8.57 15.71 -0.49
CA GLY A 89 9.56 15.34 -1.48
C GLY A 89 10.99 15.67 -1.03
N LEU A 90 11.93 15.65 -1.97
CA LEU A 90 13.33 16.05 -1.79
C LEU A 90 13.47 17.52 -1.37
N THR A 91 12.56 18.40 -1.79
CA THR A 91 12.59 19.82 -1.41
C THR A 91 12.19 20.06 0.05
N GLY A 92 11.66 19.05 0.73
CA GLY A 92 11.18 19.15 2.11
C GLY A 92 9.86 19.89 2.30
N THR A 93 9.25 20.43 1.22
CA THR A 93 7.91 21.04 1.32
C THR A 93 6.89 19.98 1.70
N GLN A 94 6.21 20.19 2.82
CA GLN A 94 5.18 19.28 3.32
C GLN A 94 3.83 19.57 2.66
N GLU A 95 3.18 18.52 2.18
CA GLU A 95 1.80 18.49 1.70
C GLU A 95 0.96 17.72 2.72
N SER A 96 0.01 18.39 3.37
CA SER A 96 -0.90 17.74 4.32
C SER A 96 -1.80 16.72 3.63
N LEU A 97 -1.97 15.56 4.25
CA LEU A 97 -2.79 14.47 3.73
C LEU A 97 -4.20 14.52 4.30
N SER A 98 -5.18 14.75 3.42
CA SER A 98 -6.60 14.75 3.79
C SER A 98 -7.19 13.34 3.72
N PHE A 99 -7.06 12.60 4.83
CA PHE A 99 -7.59 11.23 4.93
C PHE A 99 -9.12 11.22 5.00
N ARG A 100 -9.70 10.24 4.30
CA ARG A 100 -11.12 9.89 4.39
C ARG A 100 -11.29 8.40 4.63
N THR A 101 -12.28 8.04 5.41
CA THR A 101 -12.60 6.64 5.71
C THR A 101 -13.49 6.06 4.62
N VAL A 102 -13.13 4.88 4.15
CA VAL A 102 -13.83 4.08 3.16
C VAL A 102 -14.09 2.71 3.76
N HIS A 103 -15.31 2.20 3.58
CA HIS A 103 -15.68 0.84 3.95
C HIS A 103 -15.84 0.01 2.67
N ASP A 104 -15.19 -1.14 2.63
CA ASP A 104 -15.24 -2.08 1.50
C ASP A 104 -15.40 -3.49 2.05
N GLY A 105 -16.63 -4.02 1.97
CA GLY A 105 -17.03 -5.24 2.68
C GLY A 105 -16.76 -5.10 4.17
N ASP A 106 -15.96 -6.03 4.71
CA ASP A 106 -15.56 -6.06 6.12
C ASP A 106 -14.25 -5.29 6.39
N ALA A 107 -13.68 -4.62 5.39
CA ALA A 107 -12.45 -3.82 5.55
C ALA A 107 -12.77 -2.33 5.73
N THR A 108 -11.95 -1.65 6.53
CA THR A 108 -11.97 -0.19 6.68
C THR A 108 -10.63 0.38 6.27
N TYR A 109 -10.65 1.32 5.32
CA TYR A 109 -9.47 1.98 4.76
C TYR A 109 -9.51 3.47 5.03
N HIS A 110 -8.35 4.05 5.29
CA HIS A 110 -8.15 5.49 5.37
C HIS A 110 -7.29 5.91 4.18
N LEU A 111 -7.93 6.61 3.25
CA LEU A 111 -7.34 6.96 1.96
C LEU A 111 -7.08 8.46 1.90
N ALA A 112 -5.89 8.86 1.45
CA ALA A 112 -5.59 10.26 1.13
C ALA A 112 -4.92 10.35 -0.25
N PRO A 113 -5.50 11.11 -1.21
CA PRO A 113 -4.80 11.41 -2.45
C PRO A 113 -3.68 12.42 -2.19
N PHE A 114 -2.61 12.34 -2.96
CA PHE A 114 -1.50 13.28 -2.91
C PHE A 114 -0.94 13.55 -4.30
N THR A 115 -0.15 14.60 -4.42
CA THR A 115 0.55 14.92 -5.68
C THR A 115 1.78 14.03 -5.84
N LEU A 116 1.75 13.16 -6.85
CA LEU A 116 2.87 12.28 -7.16
C LEU A 116 4.01 13.09 -7.77
N ARG A 117 5.25 12.81 -7.34
CA ARG A 117 6.46 13.36 -7.95
C ARG A 117 7.25 12.22 -8.60
N ASP A 118 7.43 12.29 -9.91
CA ASP A 118 8.08 11.25 -10.71
C ASP A 118 9.55 11.11 -10.35
N ASP A 119 10.02 9.86 -10.26
CA ASP A 119 11.40 9.49 -9.98
C ASP A 119 11.95 10.06 -8.64
N GLU A 120 11.06 10.42 -7.72
CA GLU A 120 11.38 11.10 -6.46
C GLU A 120 11.07 10.24 -5.24
N ASN A 121 11.95 10.28 -4.24
CA ASN A 121 11.70 9.66 -2.94
C ASN A 121 10.70 10.52 -2.16
N MET A 122 9.50 9.99 -1.95
CA MET A 122 8.46 10.65 -1.17
C MET A 122 8.46 10.09 0.25
N ARG A 123 8.59 10.98 1.24
CA ARG A 123 8.58 10.65 2.67
C ARG A 123 7.19 10.91 3.23
N PHE A 124 6.59 9.87 3.79
CA PHE A 124 5.32 9.92 4.50
C PHE A 124 5.58 9.93 5.99
N GLU A 125 4.93 10.86 6.68
CA GLU A 125 4.99 10.99 8.13
C GLU A 125 3.56 11.00 8.67
N LEU A 126 3.14 9.83 9.19
CA LEU A 126 1.76 9.59 9.59
C LEU A 126 1.68 9.38 11.10
N SER A 127 0.56 9.80 11.67
CA SER A 127 0.18 9.59 13.05
C SER A 127 -1.16 8.84 13.06
N VAL A 128 -1.12 7.59 13.50
CA VAL A 128 -2.25 6.65 13.42
C VAL A 128 -2.77 6.39 14.83
N ARG A 129 -3.95 6.93 15.14
CA ARG A 129 -4.63 6.67 16.41
C ARG A 129 -5.54 5.46 16.26
N TYR A 130 -5.04 4.31 16.68
CA TYR A 130 -5.72 3.00 16.62
C TYR A 130 -6.62 2.74 17.85
N ASP A 131 -6.24 3.27 19.02
CA ASP A 131 -7.06 3.27 20.24
C ASP A 131 -7.24 4.72 20.72
N ARG A 132 -8.45 5.05 21.20
CA ARG A 132 -8.76 6.37 21.77
C ARG A 132 -8.06 6.61 23.11
N ASN A 133 -7.67 5.55 23.81
CA ASN A 133 -7.02 5.62 25.11
C ASN A 133 -5.49 5.51 25.02
N ALA A 134 -4.94 5.28 23.83
CA ALA A 134 -3.50 5.20 23.59
C ALA A 134 -2.98 6.45 22.87
N ALA A 135 -1.68 6.70 22.97
CA ALA A 135 -1.01 7.67 22.12
C ALA A 135 -1.06 7.20 20.65
N PRO A 136 -1.19 8.12 19.67
CA PRO A 136 -1.10 7.77 18.26
C PRO A 136 0.25 7.14 17.92
N GLU A 137 0.24 6.10 17.10
CA GLU A 137 1.46 5.45 16.60
C GLU A 137 2.06 6.23 15.42
N PRO A 138 3.36 6.56 15.43
CA PRO A 138 4.03 7.10 14.26
C PRO A 138 4.27 6.02 13.19
N VAL A 139 3.82 6.27 11.97
CA VAL A 139 4.09 5.42 10.81
C VAL A 139 4.80 6.25 9.75
N ASN A 140 6.11 6.03 9.64
CA ASN A 140 6.98 6.79 8.75
C ASN A 140 7.62 5.87 7.72
N PHE A 141 7.48 6.20 6.44
CA PHE A 141 8.08 5.42 5.36
C PHE A 141 8.48 6.31 4.19
N ILE A 142 9.38 5.80 3.36
CA ILE A 142 9.84 6.45 2.14
C ILE A 142 9.54 5.52 0.98
N GLN A 143 8.88 6.04 -0.04
CA GLN A 143 8.60 5.31 -1.26
C GLN A 143 8.95 6.13 -2.49
N ARG A 144 9.62 5.50 -3.44
CA ARG A 144 9.89 6.06 -4.76
C ARG A 144 8.80 5.64 -5.73
N PHE A 145 8.34 6.58 -6.54
CA PHE A 145 7.33 6.33 -7.56
C PHE A 145 7.91 6.53 -8.96
N TYR A 146 7.42 5.74 -9.90
CA TYR A 146 7.73 5.84 -11.31
C TYR A 146 6.42 6.09 -12.05
N ILE A 147 6.39 7.11 -12.89
CA ILE A 147 5.29 7.34 -13.82
C ILE A 147 5.64 6.63 -15.12
N ASP A 148 4.93 5.53 -15.42
CA ASP A 148 5.00 4.91 -16.74
C ASP A 148 4.46 5.91 -17.77
N ARG A 149 5.33 6.34 -18.70
CA ARG A 149 5.01 7.29 -19.77
C ARG A 149 4.72 6.58 -21.08
#